data_AF-A0A093HUL9-F1
#
_entry.id   AF-A0A093HUL9-F1
#
_cell.length_a   1.000
_cell.length_b   1.000
_cell.length_c   1.000
_cell.angle_alpha   90.00
_cell.angle_beta   90.00
_cell.angle_gamma   90.00
#
_symmetry.space_group_name_H-M   'P 1'
#
loop_
_entity.id
_entity.type
_entity.pdbx_description
1 polymer ?
#
loop_
_entity_poly.entity_id
_entity_poly.type
_entity_poly.pdbx_seq_one_letter_code
_entity_poly.pdbx_strand_id
1 'polypeptide(L)'
;IGLDAKKMLDRSRSKLNTRETQRIISVLDETIVKLELSSLIPCIIDSLDRFADMLGPAITNDLIEHQKLSSKVEDLLSSFQEEDTSRAEEQRDCLCLLEQHLKSSVRNILRRLLANPSLCQALKYEVCARQSSAEAFIKAFREFRNFMHERLLTSLLEEKEKIQFMENISRRITKNTETLTALKAELAATTQSRDECFPQFVDDLPHSIRCVHFLPQNTPFRCVSILSAHPAPCCKPNMALLASGTGDLAHENPQTRGKIYVSWRLHVSANNISCCLFQKKCKVEMEIEKWIQKYDADMGEKQAEYEELYALYSEEKAQVSLLQEKHAVLIQEYSQIEEERRIRQKKKERDLEELTTMTLAATRIQAFWRGYLVRLFFKSKKKKKKKGGGK
;
A
#
# COMPACT_ATOMS: atom_id res chain seq x y z
N ILE A 1 -8.28 13.39 7.39
CA ILE A 1 -7.95 12.08 8.02
C ILE A 1 -6.43 11.99 8.00
N GLY A 2 -5.79 12.70 8.93
CA GLY A 2 -4.36 13.04 8.84
C GLY A 2 -3.50 12.11 9.67
N LEU A 3 -2.35 11.71 9.11
CA LEU A 3 -1.18 11.03 9.68
C LEU A 3 -1.36 9.84 10.64
N ASP A 4 -2.18 9.97 11.69
CA ASP A 4 -2.40 8.99 12.74
C ASP A 4 -3.13 7.74 12.21
N ALA A 5 -4.06 7.94 11.28
CA ALA A 5 -4.75 6.88 10.55
C ALA A 5 -3.79 5.97 9.76
N LYS A 6 -2.77 6.57 9.14
CA LYS A 6 -1.75 5.85 8.35
C LYS A 6 -0.76 5.13 9.27
N LYS A 7 -0.34 5.78 10.36
CA LYS A 7 0.50 5.18 11.39
C LYS A 7 -0.15 3.99 12.11
N MET A 8 -1.46 4.02 12.34
CA MET A 8 -2.20 2.89 12.94
C MET A 8 -2.30 1.68 12.00
N LEU A 9 -2.39 1.90 10.69
CA LEU A 9 -2.44 0.80 9.71
C LEU A 9 -1.07 0.14 9.48
N ASP A 10 0.01 0.90 9.68
CA ASP A 10 1.39 0.55 9.32
C ASP A 10 2.27 0.14 10.52
N ARG A 11 1.67 -0.01 11.72
CA ARG A 11 2.38 -0.36 12.95
C ARG A 11 2.78 -1.84 13.03
N SER A 12 3.32 -2.40 11.94
CA SER A 12 4.00 -3.69 11.99
C SER A 12 5.42 -3.49 12.55
N ARG A 13 5.80 -4.25 13.56
CA ARG A 13 7.19 -4.22 14.06
C ARG A 13 8.11 -4.72 12.94
N SER A 14 9.35 -4.23 12.85
CA SER A 14 10.28 -4.68 11.79
C SER A 14 11.05 -5.96 12.14
N LYS A 15 11.02 -6.39 13.41
CA LYS A 15 11.76 -7.57 13.91
C LYS A 15 10.95 -8.40 14.89
N LEU A 16 11.10 -9.72 14.75
CA LEU A 16 10.60 -10.72 15.69
C LEU A 16 11.48 -10.74 16.94
N ASN A 17 10.95 -10.22 18.05
CA ASN A 17 11.73 -10.01 19.27
C ASN A 17 11.76 -11.25 20.21
N THR A 18 10.96 -12.28 19.94
CA THR A 18 10.89 -13.49 20.78
C THR A 18 11.51 -14.69 20.10
N ARG A 19 12.18 -15.55 20.87
CA ARG A 19 12.84 -16.76 20.36
C ARG A 19 11.82 -17.74 19.78
N GLU A 20 10.62 -17.77 20.34
CA GLU A 20 9.49 -18.60 19.90
C GLU A 20 9.02 -18.16 18.51
N THR A 21 8.82 -16.87 18.27
CA THR A 21 8.42 -16.36 16.95
C THR A 21 9.47 -16.61 15.88
N GLN A 22 10.76 -16.46 16.21
CA GLN A 22 11.86 -16.78 15.29
C GLN A 22 11.91 -18.27 14.98
N ARG A 23 11.65 -19.15 15.96
CA ARG A 23 11.57 -20.60 15.74
C ARG A 23 10.41 -20.97 14.81
N ILE A 24 9.24 -20.37 14.99
CA ILE A 24 8.07 -20.62 14.11
C ILE A 24 8.45 -20.30 12.65
N ILE A 25 9.01 -19.13 12.38
CA ILE A 25 9.43 -18.76 11.02
C ILE A 25 10.54 -19.67 10.50
N SER A 26 11.53 -20.01 11.31
CA SER A 26 12.59 -20.94 10.92
C SER A 26 12.04 -22.32 10.54
N VAL A 27 11.01 -22.82 11.23
CA VAL A 27 10.36 -24.10 10.89
C VAL A 27 9.62 -23.98 9.55
N LEU A 28 8.95 -22.85 9.30
CA LEU A 28 8.29 -22.60 8.01
C LEU A 28 9.31 -22.52 6.86
N ASP A 29 10.43 -21.82 7.07
CA ASP A 29 11.52 -21.73 6.08
C ASP A 29 12.15 -23.10 5.80
N GLU A 30 12.41 -23.90 6.84
CA GLU A 30 12.91 -25.26 6.69
C GLU A 30 11.90 -26.17 5.97
N THR A 31 10.60 -25.98 6.22
CA THR A 31 9.53 -26.72 5.56
C THR A 31 9.45 -26.37 4.08
N ILE A 32 9.61 -25.09 3.71
CA ILE A 32 9.67 -24.65 2.30
C ILE A 32 10.82 -25.35 1.58
N VAL A 33 12.03 -25.35 2.16
CA VAL A 33 13.19 -26.02 1.54
C VAL A 33 12.95 -27.51 1.36
N LYS A 34 12.35 -28.18 2.35
CA LYS A 34 12.01 -29.60 2.26
C LYS A 34 10.94 -29.87 1.21
N LEU A 35 9.90 -29.04 1.11
CA LEU A 35 8.86 -29.15 0.09
C LEU A 35 9.42 -28.98 -1.31
N GLU A 36 10.28 -27.97 -1.52
CA GLU A 36 11.00 -27.76 -2.78
C GLU A 36 11.80 -29.02 -3.14
N LEU A 37 12.65 -29.52 -2.24
CA LEU A 37 13.45 -30.71 -2.54
C LEU A 37 12.61 -31.95 -2.78
N SER A 38 11.54 -32.16 -2.00
CA SER A 38 10.60 -33.27 -2.23
C SER A 38 9.91 -33.19 -3.57
N SER A 39 9.59 -31.99 -4.05
CA SER A 39 8.97 -31.80 -5.37
C SER A 39 9.88 -32.16 -6.54
N LEU A 40 11.20 -32.17 -6.33
CA LEU A 40 12.19 -32.56 -7.34
C LEU A 40 12.37 -34.08 -7.44
N ILE A 41 12.01 -34.85 -6.39
CA ILE A 41 12.23 -36.30 -6.33
C ILE A 41 11.62 -37.03 -7.54
N PRO A 42 10.37 -36.80 -7.95
CA PRO A 42 9.81 -37.46 -9.13
C PRO A 42 10.60 -37.16 -10.41
N CYS A 43 10.95 -35.89 -10.65
CA CYS A 43 11.72 -35.49 -11.84
C CYS A 43 13.14 -36.10 -11.87
N ILE A 44 13.77 -36.24 -10.71
CA ILE A 44 15.08 -36.88 -10.57
C ILE A 44 14.96 -38.37 -10.87
N ILE A 45 13.91 -39.04 -10.38
CA ILE A 45 13.65 -40.46 -10.64
C ILE A 45 13.42 -40.71 -12.14
N ASP A 46 12.64 -39.87 -12.82
CA ASP A 46 12.37 -39.97 -14.26
C ASP A 46 13.63 -39.90 -15.13
N SER A 47 14.72 -39.34 -14.61
CA SER A 47 15.98 -39.18 -15.33
C SER A 47 17.19 -39.53 -14.47
N LEU A 48 17.06 -40.61 -13.68
CA LEU A 48 18.05 -41.01 -12.69
C LEU A 48 19.44 -41.23 -13.29
N ASP A 49 19.53 -41.78 -14.50
CA ASP A 49 20.81 -42.03 -15.20
C ASP A 49 21.64 -40.76 -15.39
N ARG A 50 20.99 -39.60 -15.56
CA ARG A 50 21.69 -38.31 -15.74
C ARG A 50 22.23 -37.77 -14.43
N PHE A 51 21.61 -38.11 -13.31
CA PHE A 51 21.93 -37.58 -11.99
C PHE A 51 22.74 -38.56 -11.14
N ALA A 52 22.87 -39.83 -11.55
CA ALA A 52 23.49 -40.90 -10.76
C ALA A 52 24.93 -40.57 -10.33
N ASP A 53 25.75 -40.02 -11.24
CA ASP A 53 27.14 -39.64 -10.95
C ASP A 53 27.22 -38.47 -9.95
N MET A 54 26.29 -37.53 -10.05
CA MET A 54 26.24 -36.35 -9.17
C MET A 54 25.72 -36.71 -7.77
N LEU A 55 24.67 -37.55 -7.69
CA LEU A 55 24.01 -37.96 -6.45
C LEU A 55 24.85 -38.97 -5.64
N GLY A 56 25.68 -39.74 -6.33
CA GLY A 56 26.47 -40.82 -5.74
C GLY A 56 25.63 -42.06 -5.37
N PRO A 57 26.29 -43.21 -5.14
CA PRO A 57 25.61 -44.50 -5.06
C PRO A 57 24.62 -44.61 -3.90
N ALA A 58 24.89 -43.95 -2.77
CA ALA A 58 24.02 -44.01 -1.60
C ALA A 58 22.66 -43.33 -1.84
N ILE A 59 22.64 -42.15 -2.47
CA ILE A 59 21.39 -41.41 -2.73
C ILE A 59 20.65 -42.04 -3.91
N THR A 60 21.37 -42.48 -4.95
CA THR A 60 20.81 -43.19 -6.10
C THR A 60 20.10 -44.48 -5.66
N ASN A 61 20.70 -45.27 -4.77
CA ASN A 61 20.06 -46.47 -4.23
C ASN A 61 18.78 -46.15 -3.43
N ASP A 62 18.81 -45.11 -2.58
CA ASP A 62 17.62 -44.70 -1.83
C ASP A 62 16.48 -44.24 -2.75
N LEU A 63 16.80 -43.58 -3.88
CA LEU A 63 15.82 -43.19 -4.91
C LEU A 63 15.25 -44.38 -5.68
N ILE A 64 16.08 -45.38 -6.00
CA ILE A 64 15.61 -46.63 -6.63
C ILE A 64 14.65 -47.37 -5.70
N GLU A 65 14.98 -47.47 -4.41
CA GLU A 65 14.07 -48.08 -3.43
C GLU A 65 12.79 -47.27 -3.25
N HIS A 66 12.87 -45.94 -3.29
CA HIS A 66 11.70 -45.06 -3.30
C HIS A 66 10.79 -45.33 -4.51
N GLN A 67 11.36 -45.46 -5.70
CA GLN A 67 10.61 -45.76 -6.93
C GLN A 67 9.90 -47.11 -6.84
N LYS A 68 10.59 -48.15 -6.34
CA LYS A 68 9.98 -49.47 -6.11
C LYS A 68 8.84 -49.44 -5.09
N LEU A 69 8.95 -48.62 -4.05
CA LEU A 69 7.88 -48.43 -3.08
C LEU A 69 6.69 -47.68 -3.70
N SER A 70 6.96 -46.66 -4.52
CA SER A 70 5.94 -45.91 -5.24
C SER A 70 5.15 -46.79 -6.21
N SER A 71 5.83 -47.63 -7.00
CA SER A 71 5.17 -48.54 -7.94
C SER A 71 4.28 -49.56 -7.22
N LYS A 72 4.73 -50.12 -6.09
CA LYS A 72 3.92 -51.03 -5.27
C LYS A 72 2.64 -50.38 -4.73
N VAL A 73 2.70 -49.10 -4.37
CA VAL A 73 1.51 -48.35 -3.94
C VAL A 73 0.55 -48.15 -5.12
N GLU A 74 1.07 -47.77 -6.28
CA GLU A 74 0.29 -47.58 -7.50
C GLU A 74 -0.40 -48.89 -7.94
N ASP A 75 0.33 -50.01 -7.94
CA ASP A 75 -0.20 -51.35 -8.26
C ASP A 75 -1.35 -51.76 -7.30
N LEU A 76 -1.17 -51.51 -6.00
CA LEU A 76 -2.21 -51.80 -5.00
C LEU A 76 -3.44 -50.89 -5.15
N LEU A 77 -3.25 -49.61 -5.47
CA LEU A 77 -4.34 -48.68 -5.73
C LEU A 77 -5.13 -49.07 -6.99
N SER A 78 -4.45 -49.54 -8.03
CA SER A 78 -5.10 -50.10 -9.22
C SER A 78 -5.90 -51.37 -8.91
N SER A 79 -5.39 -52.24 -8.02
CA SER A 79 -6.11 -53.45 -7.59
C SER A 79 -7.31 -53.19 -6.67
N PHE A 80 -7.40 -51.99 -6.07
CA PHE A 80 -8.45 -51.61 -5.12
C PHE A 80 -9.78 -51.26 -5.80
N GLN A 81 -9.80 -51.11 -7.13
CA GLN A 81 -11.03 -50.84 -7.90
C GLN A 81 -11.91 -52.09 -8.11
N GLU A 82 -11.44 -53.29 -7.77
CA GLU A 82 -12.20 -54.54 -7.89
C GLU A 82 -12.90 -54.89 -6.55
N GLU A 83 -14.23 -54.97 -6.59
CA GLU A 83 -15.17 -55.06 -5.45
C GLU A 83 -14.97 -56.28 -4.52
N ASP A 84 -14.31 -56.12 -3.38
CA ASP A 84 -14.38 -57.09 -2.26
C ASP A 84 -14.34 -56.40 -0.89
N THR A 85 -15.46 -56.38 -0.16
CA THR A 85 -15.62 -55.64 1.11
C THR A 85 -14.82 -56.19 2.29
N SER A 86 -14.40 -57.46 2.28
CA SER A 86 -13.61 -58.08 3.36
C SER A 86 -12.10 -57.98 3.14
N ARG A 87 -11.63 -57.97 1.88
CA ARG A 87 -10.22 -57.71 1.53
C ARG A 87 -9.83 -56.24 1.72
N ALA A 88 -10.82 -55.35 1.77
CA ALA A 88 -10.61 -53.92 1.93
C ALA A 88 -9.92 -53.52 3.25
N GLU A 89 -10.11 -54.26 4.36
CA GLU A 89 -9.43 -53.96 5.64
C GLU A 89 -7.95 -54.35 5.61
N GLU A 90 -7.62 -55.56 5.16
CA GLU A 90 -6.23 -56.01 5.02
C GLU A 90 -5.45 -55.18 3.99
N GLN A 91 -6.10 -54.79 2.89
CA GLN A 91 -5.52 -53.89 1.88
C GLN A 91 -5.31 -52.48 2.44
N ARG A 92 -6.20 -51.96 3.30
CA ARG A 92 -6.01 -50.67 3.98
C ARG A 92 -4.81 -50.71 4.93
N ASP A 93 -4.65 -51.78 5.70
CA ASP A 93 -3.50 -51.93 6.61
C ASP A 93 -2.19 -52.02 5.82
N CYS A 94 -2.18 -52.76 4.70
CA CYS A 94 -1.03 -52.81 3.79
C CYS A 94 -0.70 -51.42 3.20
N LEU A 95 -1.71 -50.66 2.77
CA LEU A 95 -1.52 -49.30 2.27
C LEU A 95 -0.98 -48.37 3.36
N CYS A 96 -1.47 -48.46 4.60
CA CYS A 96 -0.94 -47.69 5.72
C CYS A 96 0.54 -48.00 6.00
N LEU A 97 0.94 -49.28 5.95
CA LEU A 97 2.34 -49.67 6.10
C LEU A 97 3.20 -49.13 4.96
N LEU A 98 2.75 -49.26 3.72
CA LEU A 98 3.48 -48.73 2.56
C LEU A 98 3.58 -47.21 2.57
N GLU A 99 2.55 -46.50 3.02
CA GLU A 99 2.57 -45.05 3.21
C GLU A 99 3.64 -44.65 4.25
N GLN A 100 3.75 -45.40 5.36
CA GLN A 100 4.81 -45.18 6.34
C GLN A 100 6.20 -45.44 5.77
N HIS A 101 6.36 -46.51 4.97
CA HIS A 101 7.62 -46.79 4.28
C HIS A 101 7.98 -45.67 3.30
N LEU A 102 7.02 -45.17 2.52
CA LEU A 102 7.20 -44.06 1.59
C LEU A 102 7.63 -42.79 2.32
N LYS A 103 6.93 -42.45 3.42
CA LYS A 103 7.30 -41.31 4.30
C LYS A 103 8.73 -41.46 4.84
N SER A 104 9.12 -42.67 5.27
CA SER A 104 10.46 -42.93 5.79
C SER A 104 11.53 -42.80 4.69
N SER A 105 11.23 -43.28 3.48
CA SER A 105 12.08 -43.18 2.30
C SER A 105 12.33 -41.73 1.91
N VAL A 106 11.27 -40.92 1.77
CA VAL A 106 11.40 -39.47 1.49
C VAL A 106 12.23 -38.77 2.57
N ARG A 107 11.99 -39.08 3.85
CA ARG A 107 12.77 -38.50 4.96
C ARG A 107 14.26 -38.87 4.88
N ASN A 108 14.58 -40.11 4.50
CA ASN A 108 15.97 -40.55 4.36
C ASN A 108 16.67 -39.85 3.20
N ILE A 109 16.00 -39.77 2.04
CA ILE A 109 16.49 -39.04 0.86
C ILE A 109 16.74 -37.57 1.23
N LEU A 110 15.76 -36.88 1.83
CA LEU A 110 15.89 -35.49 2.24
C LEU A 110 17.05 -35.29 3.23
N ARG A 111 17.23 -36.17 4.21
CA ARG A 111 18.37 -36.08 5.15
C ARG A 111 19.71 -36.16 4.44
N ARG A 112 19.87 -37.05 3.45
CA ARG A 112 21.12 -37.17 2.68
C ARG A 112 21.34 -36.00 1.73
N LEU A 113 20.28 -35.49 1.10
CA LEU A 113 20.34 -34.30 0.26
C LEU A 113 20.73 -33.07 1.09
N LEU A 114 20.06 -32.83 2.23
CA LEU A 114 20.31 -31.69 3.10
C LEU A 114 21.68 -31.74 3.78
N ALA A 115 22.29 -32.91 3.93
CA ALA A 115 23.66 -33.05 4.39
C ALA A 115 24.69 -32.45 3.41
N ASN A 116 24.31 -32.26 2.13
CA ASN A 116 25.15 -31.71 1.07
C ASN A 116 24.48 -30.49 0.40
N PRO A 117 24.64 -29.27 0.94
CA PRO A 117 23.97 -28.08 0.42
C PRO A 117 24.33 -27.72 -1.04
N SER A 118 25.58 -27.97 -1.46
CA SER A 118 26.05 -27.73 -2.83
C SER A 118 25.32 -28.60 -3.86
N LEU A 119 25.08 -29.86 -3.50
CA LEU A 119 24.31 -30.81 -4.31
C LEU A 119 22.86 -30.35 -4.47
N CYS A 120 22.23 -29.89 -3.38
CA CYS A 120 20.87 -29.35 -3.43
C CYS A 120 20.77 -28.15 -4.38
N GLN A 121 21.78 -27.27 -4.38
CA GLN A 121 21.79 -26.11 -5.26
C GLN A 121 21.99 -26.51 -6.72
N ALA A 122 22.90 -27.44 -7.01
CA ALA A 122 23.11 -27.97 -8.36
C ALA A 122 21.83 -28.65 -8.90
N LEU A 123 21.15 -29.46 -8.09
CA LEU A 123 19.88 -30.10 -8.44
C LEU A 123 18.78 -29.09 -8.78
N LYS A 124 18.68 -27.98 -8.03
CA LYS A 124 17.71 -26.93 -8.33
C LYS A 124 17.97 -26.30 -9.69
N TYR A 125 19.22 -25.97 -10.03
CA TYR A 125 19.55 -25.39 -11.34
C TYR A 125 19.27 -26.35 -12.51
N GLU A 126 19.60 -27.63 -12.37
CA GLU A 126 19.41 -28.63 -13.44
C GLU A 126 17.93 -29.02 -13.63
N VAL A 127 17.12 -29.05 -12.56
CA VAL A 127 15.72 -29.51 -12.62
C VAL A 127 14.71 -28.37 -12.79
N CYS A 128 15.07 -27.11 -12.49
CA CYS A 128 14.19 -25.93 -12.57
C CYS A 128 13.56 -25.63 -13.96
N ALA A 129 13.92 -26.36 -15.01
CA ALA A 129 13.30 -26.23 -16.33
C ALA A 129 11.90 -26.90 -16.43
N ARG A 130 11.51 -27.74 -15.47
CA ARG A 130 10.21 -28.45 -15.48
C ARG A 130 9.31 -27.93 -14.36
N GLN A 131 8.12 -27.43 -14.71
CA GLN A 131 7.11 -27.03 -13.73
C GLN A 131 6.63 -28.27 -12.97
N SER A 132 6.84 -28.29 -11.66
CA SER A 132 6.33 -29.35 -10.80
C SER A 132 4.84 -29.12 -10.51
N SER A 133 4.04 -30.18 -10.40
CA SER A 133 2.64 -30.08 -9.96
C SER A 133 2.51 -29.49 -8.54
N ALA A 134 3.58 -29.57 -7.74
CA ALA A 134 3.67 -29.03 -6.40
C ALA A 134 3.98 -27.51 -6.35
N GLU A 135 4.30 -26.86 -7.48
CA GLU A 135 4.72 -25.45 -7.52
C GLU A 135 3.64 -24.51 -6.95
N ALA A 136 2.37 -24.76 -7.29
CA ALA A 136 1.25 -23.97 -6.75
C ALA A 136 1.16 -24.09 -5.21
N PHE A 137 1.38 -25.29 -4.68
CA PHE A 137 1.39 -25.53 -3.23
C PHE A 137 2.59 -24.87 -2.56
N ILE A 138 3.79 -24.98 -3.14
CA ILE A 138 5.01 -24.31 -2.64
C ILE A 138 4.80 -22.79 -2.60
N LYS A 139 4.25 -22.22 -3.66
CA LYS A 139 3.93 -20.79 -3.72
C LYS A 139 2.93 -20.38 -2.63
N ALA A 140 1.82 -21.11 -2.51
CA ALA A 140 0.81 -20.85 -1.46
C ALA A 140 1.43 -20.96 -0.04
N PHE A 141 2.35 -21.90 0.17
CA PHE A 141 3.04 -22.04 1.45
C PHE A 141 4.03 -20.91 1.73
N ARG A 142 4.70 -20.36 0.71
CA ARG A 142 5.52 -19.12 0.85
C ARG A 142 4.64 -17.94 1.23
N GLU A 143 3.47 -17.79 0.61
CA GLU A 143 2.50 -16.75 0.95
C GLU A 143 2.02 -16.91 2.39
N PHE A 144 1.67 -18.14 2.81
CA PHE A 144 1.33 -18.45 4.20
C PHE A 144 2.47 -18.10 5.18
N ARG A 145 3.72 -18.41 4.83
CA ARG A 145 4.88 -18.05 5.65
C ARG A 145 5.00 -16.53 5.81
N ASN A 146 4.82 -15.77 4.73
CA ASN A 146 4.87 -14.31 4.77
C ASN A 146 3.73 -13.74 5.61
N PHE A 147 2.52 -14.27 5.44
CA PHE A 147 1.36 -13.93 6.27
C PHE A 147 1.63 -14.21 7.77
N MET A 148 2.20 -15.37 8.10
CA MET A 148 2.55 -15.70 9.49
C MET A 148 3.64 -14.76 10.03
N HIS A 149 4.61 -14.38 9.21
CA HIS A 149 5.63 -13.40 9.61
C HIS A 149 5.00 -12.06 9.96
N GLU A 150 4.11 -11.54 9.12
CA GLU A 150 3.36 -10.30 9.40
C GLU A 150 2.52 -10.43 10.68
N ARG A 151 1.81 -11.55 10.86
CA ARG A 151 1.00 -11.80 12.05
C ARG A 151 1.80 -11.91 13.35
N LEU A 152 3.03 -12.39 13.28
CA LEU A 152 3.90 -12.50 14.46
C LEU A 152 4.60 -11.17 14.77
N LEU A 153 4.64 -10.25 13.81
CA LEU A 153 5.13 -8.88 14.00
C LEU A 153 4.05 -7.95 14.57
N THR A 154 2.77 -8.30 14.44
CA THR A 154 1.65 -7.54 15.01
C THR A 154 1.32 -8.00 16.43
N SER A 155 1.23 -7.06 17.37
CA SER A 155 0.72 -7.33 18.72
C SER A 155 -0.79 -7.60 18.68
N LEU A 156 -1.30 -8.46 19.56
CA LEU A 156 -2.74 -8.68 19.73
C LEU A 156 -3.51 -7.38 20.05
N LEU A 157 -2.84 -6.40 20.68
CA LEU A 157 -3.40 -5.08 20.95
C LEU A 157 -3.47 -4.25 19.66
N GLU A 158 -2.38 -4.20 18.90
CA GLU A 158 -2.26 -3.47 17.63
C GLU A 158 -3.28 -4.00 16.60
N GLU A 159 -3.51 -5.31 16.57
CA GLU A 159 -4.50 -5.95 15.70
C GLU A 159 -5.94 -5.54 16.09
N LYS A 160 -6.27 -5.55 17.39
CA LYS A 160 -7.59 -5.11 17.87
C LYS A 160 -7.84 -3.64 17.58
N GLU A 161 -6.84 -2.80 17.79
CA GLU A 161 -6.89 -1.37 17.48
C GLU A 161 -7.11 -1.14 15.98
N LYS A 162 -6.42 -1.90 15.12
CA LYS A 162 -6.61 -1.85 13.66
C LYS A 162 -8.01 -2.27 13.23
N ILE A 163 -8.54 -3.36 13.80
CA ILE A 163 -9.91 -3.83 13.53
C ILE A 163 -10.92 -2.75 13.92
N GLN A 164 -10.84 -2.22 15.14
CA GLN A 164 -11.74 -1.16 15.62
C GLN A 164 -11.63 0.10 14.77
N PHE A 165 -10.43 0.45 14.31
CA PHE A 165 -10.20 1.57 13.42
C PHE A 165 -10.87 1.36 12.05
N MET A 166 -10.71 0.18 11.44
CA MET A 166 -11.38 -0.17 10.18
C MET A 166 -12.90 -0.17 10.32
N GLU A 167 -13.46 -0.75 11.39
CA GLU A 167 -14.90 -0.73 11.66
C GLU A 167 -15.44 0.70 11.78
N ASN A 168 -14.70 1.58 12.46
CA ASN A 168 -15.05 3.00 12.59
C ASN A 168 -15.03 3.72 11.24
N ILE A 169 -14.04 3.44 10.38
CA ILE A 169 -14.01 3.97 9.01
C ILE A 169 -15.20 3.46 8.21
N SER A 170 -15.44 2.14 8.20
CA SER A 170 -16.55 1.53 7.47
C SER A 170 -17.89 2.14 7.89
N ARG A 171 -18.13 2.33 9.19
CA ARG A 171 -19.32 3.00 9.71
C ARG A 171 -19.43 4.47 9.27
N ARG A 172 -18.32 5.19 9.15
CA ARG A 172 -18.33 6.57 8.62
C ARG A 172 -18.62 6.57 7.13
N ILE A 173 -18.05 5.63 6.38
CA ILE A 173 -18.32 5.47 4.95
C ILE A 173 -19.80 5.17 4.74
N THR A 174 -20.41 4.24 5.47
CA THR A 174 -21.84 3.92 5.31
C THR A 174 -22.73 5.13 5.58
N LYS A 175 -22.48 5.87 6.68
CA LYS A 175 -23.21 7.11 6.99
C LYS A 175 -23.02 8.19 5.91
N ASN A 176 -21.79 8.36 5.42
CA ASN A 176 -21.50 9.32 4.36
C ASN A 176 -22.17 8.90 3.04
N THR A 177 -22.24 7.59 2.74
CA THR A 177 -22.96 7.11 1.56
C THR A 177 -24.46 7.30 1.69
N GLU A 178 -25.05 7.03 2.87
CA GLU A 178 -26.47 7.27 3.15
C GLU A 178 -26.82 8.76 2.98
N THR A 179 -26.05 9.65 3.59
CA THR A 179 -26.24 11.11 3.46
C THR A 179 -26.05 11.58 2.02
N LEU A 180 -25.04 11.07 1.29
CA LEU A 180 -24.88 11.36 -0.13
C LEU A 180 -26.08 10.87 -0.96
N THR A 181 -26.63 9.69 -0.68
CA THR A 181 -27.83 9.20 -1.39
C THR A 181 -29.06 10.03 -1.08
N ALA A 182 -29.25 10.47 0.17
CA ALA A 182 -30.35 11.36 0.55
C ALA A 182 -30.25 12.72 -0.16
N LEU A 183 -29.06 13.35 -0.13
CA LEU A 183 -28.83 14.63 -0.81
C LEU A 183 -29.00 14.52 -2.33
N LYS A 184 -28.58 13.40 -2.95
CA LYS A 184 -28.82 13.14 -4.37
C LYS A 184 -30.31 13.00 -4.68
N ALA A 185 -31.09 12.34 -3.82
CA ALA A 185 -32.53 12.21 -3.97
C ALA A 185 -33.24 13.57 -3.82
N GLU A 186 -32.83 14.38 -2.85
CA GLU A 186 -33.36 15.75 -2.67
C GLU A 186 -33.04 16.65 -3.87
N LEU A 187 -31.81 16.59 -4.39
CA LEU A 187 -31.45 17.30 -5.62
C LEU A 187 -32.29 16.83 -6.80
N ALA A 188 -32.45 15.51 -6.99
CA ALA A 188 -33.28 14.98 -8.07
C ALA A 188 -34.75 15.43 -7.95
N ALA A 189 -35.34 15.40 -6.75
CA ALA A 189 -36.70 15.87 -6.51
C ALA A 189 -36.85 17.40 -6.75
N THR A 190 -35.85 18.19 -6.36
CA THR A 190 -35.82 19.64 -6.62
C THR A 190 -35.69 19.94 -8.11
N THR A 191 -34.90 19.13 -8.84
CA THR A 191 -34.71 19.28 -10.28
C THR A 191 -35.98 18.87 -11.04
N GLN A 192 -36.60 17.76 -10.65
CA GLN A 192 -37.85 17.29 -11.24
C GLN A 192 -38.99 18.29 -11.01
N SER A 193 -39.17 18.79 -9.78
CA SER A 193 -40.20 19.81 -9.50
C SER A 193 -39.98 21.09 -10.30
N ARG A 194 -38.73 21.54 -10.45
CA ARG A 194 -38.39 22.66 -11.34
C ARG A 194 -38.78 22.36 -12.80
N ASP A 195 -38.46 21.17 -13.30
CA ASP A 195 -38.72 20.77 -14.68
C ASP A 195 -40.23 20.52 -14.94
N GLU A 196 -41.01 20.12 -13.93
CA GLU A 196 -42.47 20.00 -13.98
C GLU A 196 -43.18 21.37 -13.94
N CYS A 197 -42.65 22.34 -13.20
CA CYS A 197 -43.15 23.72 -13.19
C CYS A 197 -42.74 24.52 -14.44
N PHE A 198 -41.67 24.12 -15.12
CA PHE A 198 -41.16 24.78 -16.33
C PHE A 198 -42.19 24.85 -17.49
N PRO A 199 -42.92 23.78 -17.86
CA PRO A 199 -43.94 23.85 -18.91
C PRO A 199 -45.12 24.76 -18.53
N GLN A 200 -45.55 24.78 -17.26
CA GLN A 200 -46.60 25.72 -16.81
C GLN A 200 -46.16 27.18 -17.02
N PHE A 201 -44.91 27.50 -16.69
CA PHE A 201 -44.34 28.82 -16.94
C PHE A 201 -44.25 29.16 -18.44
N VAL A 202 -43.94 28.18 -19.29
CA VAL A 202 -43.87 28.34 -20.76
C VAL A 202 -45.26 28.51 -21.38
N ASP A 203 -46.28 27.82 -20.88
CA ASP A 203 -47.68 27.93 -21.34
C ASP A 203 -48.32 29.27 -20.93
N ASP A 204 -47.96 29.80 -19.75
CA ASP A 204 -48.40 31.12 -19.27
C ASP A 204 -47.68 32.28 -19.98
N LEU A 205 -46.50 32.03 -20.54
CA LEU A 205 -45.68 33.02 -21.23
C LEU A 205 -46.36 33.67 -22.46
N PRO A 206 -47.00 32.95 -23.40
CA PRO A 206 -47.73 33.56 -24.51
C PRO A 206 -48.97 34.32 -24.07
N HIS A 207 -49.64 33.92 -22.98
CA HIS A 207 -50.75 34.71 -22.42
C HIS A 207 -50.22 36.03 -21.83
N SER A 208 -49.12 35.97 -21.08
CA SER A 208 -48.42 37.13 -20.54
C SER A 208 -47.88 38.06 -21.65
N ILE A 209 -47.26 37.52 -22.69
CA ILE A 209 -46.77 38.28 -23.86
C ILE A 209 -47.94 38.90 -24.62
N ARG A 210 -49.06 38.18 -24.80
CA ARG A 210 -50.26 38.71 -25.49
C ARG A 210 -50.89 39.85 -24.69
N CYS A 211 -50.94 39.78 -23.37
CA CYS A 211 -51.34 40.90 -22.51
C CYS A 211 -50.42 42.13 -22.67
N VAL A 212 -49.14 41.92 -22.94
CA VAL A 212 -48.17 43.01 -23.21
C VAL A 212 -48.28 43.55 -24.64
N HIS A 213 -48.65 42.72 -25.62
CA HIS A 213 -48.78 43.09 -27.03
C HIS A 213 -50.08 43.84 -27.38
N PHE A 214 -51.03 43.94 -26.43
CA PHE A 214 -52.26 44.73 -26.52
C PHE A 214 -52.09 46.20 -26.10
N LEU A 215 -50.87 46.67 -25.82
CA LEU A 215 -50.61 48.11 -25.74
C LEU A 215 -50.54 48.73 -27.14
N PRO A 216 -51.34 49.77 -27.47
CA PRO A 216 -51.33 50.37 -28.79
C PRO A 216 -49.96 50.97 -29.12
N GLN A 217 -49.42 50.57 -30.28
CA GLN A 217 -48.31 51.23 -30.96
C GLN A 217 -48.74 52.65 -31.37
N ASN A 218 -48.62 53.63 -30.48
CA ASN A 218 -48.74 55.05 -30.83
C ASN A 218 -48.10 55.90 -29.74
N THR A 219 -46.80 56.18 -29.86
CA THR A 219 -46.22 57.53 -30.02
C THR A 219 -44.71 57.54 -29.70
N PRO A 220 -43.92 58.42 -30.35
CA PRO A 220 -42.48 58.25 -30.51
C PRO A 220 -41.63 59.00 -29.48
N PHE A 221 -40.44 58.45 -29.23
CA PHE A 221 -39.16 59.14 -29.04
C PHE A 221 -39.18 60.60 -28.55
N ARG A 222 -39.03 60.82 -27.24
CA ARG A 222 -38.26 61.92 -26.65
C ARG A 222 -38.16 61.77 -25.14
N CYS A 223 -36.93 61.64 -24.65
CA CYS A 223 -36.36 62.32 -23.47
C CYS A 223 -35.10 61.57 -23.01
N VAL A 224 -34.03 61.79 -23.76
CA VAL A 224 -32.67 61.76 -23.19
C VAL A 224 -32.50 63.07 -22.43
N SER A 225 -31.91 62.97 -21.23
CA SER A 225 -31.48 64.06 -20.33
C SER A 225 -32.55 64.60 -19.38
N ILE A 226 -32.74 63.97 -18.21
CA ILE A 226 -32.70 64.63 -16.88
C ILE A 226 -32.31 63.55 -15.86
N LEU A 227 -31.01 63.44 -15.58
CA LEU A 227 -30.46 62.70 -14.45
C LEU A 227 -29.50 63.66 -13.75
N SER A 228 -29.99 64.36 -12.74
CA SER A 228 -29.17 64.82 -11.62
C SER A 228 -30.05 65.52 -10.60
N ALA A 229 -29.74 65.26 -9.32
CA ALA A 229 -30.14 66.01 -8.13
C ALA A 229 -31.31 65.43 -7.32
N HIS A 230 -30.87 64.66 -6.33
CA HIS A 230 -31.40 64.48 -4.98
C HIS A 230 -32.28 63.25 -4.66
N PRO A 231 -31.90 62.53 -3.57
CA PRO A 231 -32.73 61.51 -2.94
C PRO A 231 -33.67 62.19 -1.94
N ALA A 232 -34.98 62.00 -2.11
CA ALA A 232 -35.93 62.22 -1.03
C ALA A 232 -37.16 61.31 -1.22
N PRO A 233 -37.69 60.70 -0.14
CA PRO A 233 -38.82 59.81 -0.20
C PRO A 233 -40.11 60.63 -0.31
N CYS A 234 -40.91 60.39 -1.34
CA CYS A 234 -42.22 61.01 -1.48
C CYS A 234 -43.12 60.06 -2.27
N CYS A 235 -44.38 59.82 -1.92
CA CYS A 235 -45.18 60.28 -0.80
C CYS A 235 -46.34 59.28 -0.66
N LYS A 236 -46.84 59.08 0.57
CA LYS A 236 -48.18 58.55 0.83
C LYS A 236 -49.19 59.52 0.18
N PRO A 237 -50.25 59.06 -0.51
CA PRO A 237 -51.25 59.98 -1.05
C PRO A 237 -52.12 60.52 0.10
N ASN A 238 -51.96 61.81 0.37
CA ASN A 238 -52.79 62.59 1.26
C ASN A 238 -54.04 63.05 0.49
N MET A 239 -55.14 62.31 0.63
CA MET A 239 -56.46 62.63 0.07
C MET A 239 -57.17 63.71 0.91
N ALA A 240 -56.61 64.91 1.02
CA ALA A 240 -57.21 65.94 1.90
C ALA A 240 -57.06 67.41 1.44
N LEU A 241 -56.51 67.70 0.26
CA LEU A 241 -56.46 69.09 -0.23
C LEU A 241 -56.64 69.12 -1.75
N LEU A 242 -57.90 69.13 -2.20
CA LEU A 242 -58.38 69.68 -3.47
C LEU A 242 -59.93 69.63 -3.49
N ALA A 243 -60.53 70.05 -2.37
CA ALA A 243 -61.96 70.27 -2.24
C ALA A 243 -62.19 71.68 -1.69
N SER A 244 -61.63 72.69 -2.37
CA SER A 244 -62.02 74.10 -2.24
C SER A 244 -61.31 74.91 -3.31
N GLY A 245 -62.09 75.54 -4.19
CA GLY A 245 -61.61 76.58 -5.09
C GLY A 245 -61.38 76.16 -6.54
N THR A 246 -62.44 75.82 -7.27
CA THR A 246 -62.64 76.22 -8.69
C THR A 246 -64.13 76.16 -9.03
N GLY A 247 -64.89 77.13 -8.49
CA GLY A 247 -65.94 77.75 -9.29
C GLY A 247 -65.24 78.71 -10.26
N ASP A 248 -65.76 78.81 -11.48
CA ASP A 248 -65.27 79.67 -12.57
C ASP A 248 -63.99 79.19 -13.27
N LEU A 249 -64.15 78.15 -14.10
CA LEU A 249 -63.63 78.02 -15.47
C LEU A 249 -64.15 76.69 -16.06
N ALA A 250 -65.48 76.55 -16.12
CA ALA A 250 -66.18 75.42 -16.74
C ALA A 250 -66.19 75.49 -18.29
N HIS A 251 -65.11 75.98 -18.88
CA HIS A 251 -64.92 75.98 -20.33
C HIS A 251 -63.44 75.83 -20.75
N GLU A 252 -62.67 75.03 -20.01
CA GLU A 252 -61.38 74.54 -20.49
C GLU A 252 -61.52 73.14 -21.11
N ASN A 253 -61.32 73.16 -22.43
CA ASN A 253 -61.30 72.11 -23.43
C ASN A 253 -61.17 70.65 -22.89
N PRO A 254 -62.17 69.76 -23.10
CA PRO A 254 -62.05 68.33 -22.74
C PRO A 254 -60.83 67.65 -23.37
N GLN A 255 -60.28 68.23 -24.45
CA GLN A 255 -59.08 67.76 -25.12
C GLN A 255 -57.78 67.95 -24.30
N THR A 256 -57.63 69.00 -23.48
CA THR A 256 -56.43 69.19 -22.64
C THR A 256 -56.45 68.27 -21.42
N ARG A 257 -57.62 68.04 -20.80
CA ARG A 257 -57.77 67.05 -19.72
C ARG A 257 -57.48 65.63 -20.19
N GLY A 258 -57.96 65.25 -21.37
CA GLY A 258 -57.63 63.96 -22.00
C GLY A 258 -56.14 63.80 -22.28
N LYS A 259 -55.46 64.86 -22.78
CA LYS A 259 -54.01 64.85 -23.02
C LYS A 259 -53.19 64.68 -21.74
N ILE A 260 -53.56 65.35 -20.65
CA ILE A 260 -52.87 65.22 -19.34
C ILE A 260 -53.06 63.82 -18.77
N TYR A 261 -54.27 63.25 -18.84
CA TYR A 261 -54.54 61.89 -18.36
C TYR A 261 -53.74 60.83 -19.13
N VAL A 262 -53.67 60.96 -20.46
CA VAL A 262 -52.85 60.06 -21.30
C VAL A 262 -51.36 60.22 -20.99
N SER A 263 -50.86 61.45 -20.81
CA SER A 263 -49.47 61.72 -20.43
C SER A 263 -49.11 61.13 -19.06
N TRP A 264 -49.97 61.30 -18.05
CA TRP A 264 -49.78 60.71 -16.72
C TRP A 264 -49.75 59.18 -16.77
N ARG A 265 -50.68 58.56 -17.51
CA ARG A 265 -50.73 57.10 -17.68
C ARG A 265 -49.48 56.55 -18.36
N LEU A 266 -48.99 57.25 -19.39
CA LEU A 266 -47.75 56.89 -20.08
C LEU A 266 -46.53 57.03 -19.16
N HIS A 267 -46.48 58.08 -18.34
CA HIS A 267 -45.38 58.29 -17.39
C HIS A 267 -45.36 57.23 -16.28
N VAL A 268 -46.52 56.87 -15.72
CA VAL A 268 -46.65 55.77 -14.76
C VAL A 268 -46.26 54.42 -15.40
N SER A 269 -46.68 54.17 -16.64
CA SER A 269 -46.29 52.96 -17.38
C SER A 269 -44.77 52.88 -17.62
N ALA A 270 -44.15 53.98 -18.06
CA ALA A 270 -42.71 54.07 -18.29
C ALA A 270 -41.90 53.87 -16.99
N ASN A 271 -42.34 54.49 -15.88
CA ASN A 271 -41.71 54.29 -14.57
C ASN A 271 -41.84 52.85 -14.08
N ASN A 272 -43.00 52.20 -14.27
CA ASN A 272 -43.17 50.79 -13.93
C ASN A 272 -42.25 49.88 -14.76
N ILE A 273 -42.11 50.13 -16.07
CA ILE A 273 -41.20 49.36 -16.93
C ILE A 273 -39.74 49.56 -16.51
N SER A 274 -39.33 50.81 -16.23
CA SER A 274 -37.98 51.12 -15.73
C SER A 274 -37.69 50.41 -14.41
N CYS A 275 -38.64 50.41 -13.46
CA CYS A 275 -38.54 49.68 -12.20
C CYS A 275 -38.38 48.16 -12.41
N CYS A 276 -39.16 47.58 -13.34
CA CYS A 276 -39.03 46.16 -13.69
C CYS A 276 -37.67 45.82 -14.29
N LEU A 277 -37.11 46.69 -15.14
CA LEU A 277 -35.77 46.49 -15.72
C LEU A 277 -34.67 46.62 -14.68
N PHE A 278 -34.77 47.60 -13.78
CA PHE A 278 -33.84 47.75 -12.66
C PHE A 278 -33.87 46.52 -11.73
N GLN A 279 -35.07 46.01 -11.43
CA GLN A 279 -35.21 44.79 -10.63
C GLN A 279 -34.57 43.57 -11.32
N LYS A 280 -34.73 43.41 -12.64
CA LYS A 280 -34.06 42.34 -13.40
C LYS A 280 -32.54 42.50 -13.39
N LYS A 281 -32.05 43.73 -13.56
CA LYS A 281 -30.62 44.03 -13.49
C LYS A 281 -30.05 43.68 -12.12
N CYS A 282 -30.68 44.10 -11.02
CA CYS A 282 -30.23 43.77 -9.67
C CYS A 282 -30.23 42.26 -9.39
N LYS A 283 -31.20 41.51 -9.94
CA LYS A 283 -31.20 40.03 -9.82
C LYS A 283 -29.98 39.41 -10.50
N VAL A 284 -29.66 39.84 -11.71
CA VAL A 284 -28.48 39.37 -12.44
C VAL A 284 -27.19 39.78 -11.73
N GLU A 285 -27.11 41.01 -11.23
CA GLU A 285 -25.95 41.47 -10.44
C GLU A 285 -25.77 40.66 -9.16
N MET A 286 -26.85 40.32 -8.45
CA MET A 286 -26.79 39.42 -7.29
C MET A 286 -26.33 38.00 -7.65
N GLU A 287 -26.71 37.48 -8.82
CA GLU A 287 -26.22 36.19 -9.30
C GLU A 287 -24.73 36.23 -9.62
N ILE A 288 -24.27 37.29 -10.31
CA ILE A 288 -22.84 37.51 -10.59
C ILE A 288 -22.04 37.58 -9.28
N GLU A 289 -22.51 38.35 -8.31
CA GLU A 289 -21.87 38.49 -7.00
C GLU A 289 -21.77 37.14 -6.26
N LYS A 290 -22.82 36.31 -6.32
CA LYS A 290 -22.79 34.95 -5.76
C LYS A 290 -21.74 34.07 -6.45
N TRP A 291 -21.61 34.16 -7.77
CA TRP A 291 -20.60 33.40 -8.51
C TRP A 291 -19.18 33.86 -8.19
N ILE A 292 -18.96 35.17 -8.03
CA ILE A 292 -17.68 35.74 -7.59
C ILE A 292 -17.33 35.21 -6.20
N GLN A 293 -18.24 35.32 -5.23
CA GLN A 293 -18.01 34.83 -3.86
C GLN A 293 -17.70 33.33 -3.83
N LYS A 294 -18.40 32.54 -4.65
CA LYS A 294 -18.13 31.10 -4.76
C LYS A 294 -16.75 30.83 -5.34
N TYR A 295 -16.33 31.57 -6.36
CA TYR A 295 -15.01 31.44 -6.96
C TYR A 295 -13.92 31.84 -5.97
N ASP A 296 -14.07 32.98 -5.30
CA ASP A 296 -13.09 33.46 -4.32
C ASP A 296 -12.94 32.49 -3.15
N ALA A 297 -14.05 31.89 -2.69
CA ALA A 297 -14.03 30.86 -1.66
C ALA A 297 -13.29 29.59 -2.12
N ASP A 298 -13.63 29.05 -3.30
CA ASP A 298 -12.98 27.84 -3.85
C ASP A 298 -11.49 28.07 -4.12
N MET A 299 -11.13 29.23 -4.68
CA MET A 299 -9.73 29.61 -4.88
C MET A 299 -8.97 29.75 -3.55
N GLY A 300 -9.60 30.32 -2.52
CA GLY A 300 -9.03 30.41 -1.18
C GLY A 300 -8.82 29.03 -0.54
N GLU A 301 -9.79 28.14 -0.66
CA GLU A 301 -9.68 26.74 -0.19
C GLU A 301 -8.55 26.01 -0.91
N LYS A 302 -8.45 26.14 -2.24
CA LYS A 302 -7.37 25.52 -3.02
C LYS A 302 -5.99 26.10 -2.69
N GLN A 303 -5.91 27.40 -2.43
CA GLN A 303 -4.66 28.03 -2.01
C GLN A 303 -4.23 27.52 -0.63
N ALA A 304 -5.16 27.41 0.32
CA ALA A 304 -4.87 26.85 1.65
C ALA A 304 -4.43 25.38 1.58
N GLU A 305 -5.11 24.56 0.78
CA GLU A 305 -4.72 23.16 0.53
C GLU A 305 -3.30 23.07 -0.06
N TYR A 306 -2.97 23.95 -1.02
CA TYR A 306 -1.65 24.00 -1.63
C TYR A 306 -0.56 24.38 -0.62
N GLU A 307 -0.82 25.39 0.22
CA GLU A 307 0.12 25.85 1.25
C GLU A 307 0.37 24.78 2.31
N GLU A 308 -0.67 24.06 2.75
CA GLU A 308 -0.53 22.93 3.68
C GLU A 308 0.32 21.81 3.06
N LEU A 309 0.02 21.40 1.82
CA LEU A 309 0.79 20.38 1.11
C LEU A 309 2.25 20.81 0.88
N TYR A 310 2.48 22.08 0.56
CA TYR A 310 3.82 22.62 0.37
C TYR A 310 4.62 22.63 1.68
N ALA A 311 4.00 22.99 2.80
CA ALA A 311 4.62 22.92 4.12
C ALA A 311 5.07 21.49 4.43
N LEU A 312 4.17 20.50 4.28
CA LEU A 312 4.49 19.08 4.47
C LEU A 312 5.62 18.62 3.54
N TYR A 313 5.56 18.97 2.26
CA TYR A 313 6.62 18.64 1.29
C TYR A 313 7.98 19.23 1.72
N SER A 314 8.01 20.46 2.21
CA SER A 314 9.23 21.12 2.66
C SER A 314 9.84 20.44 3.89
N GLU A 315 9.01 19.99 4.83
CA GLU A 315 9.43 19.23 6.00
C GLU A 315 9.97 17.84 5.61
N GLU A 316 9.26 17.11 4.76
CA GLU A 316 9.70 15.81 4.25
C GLU A 316 11.03 15.93 3.48
N LYS A 317 11.17 16.97 2.66
CA LYS A 317 12.43 17.25 1.95
C LYS A 317 13.58 17.50 2.90
N ALA A 318 13.37 18.24 3.99
CA ALA A 318 14.39 18.48 5.01
C ALA A 318 14.77 17.18 5.74
N GLN A 319 13.80 16.33 6.07
CA GLN A 319 14.06 15.03 6.70
C GLN A 319 14.86 14.10 5.79
N VAL A 320 14.57 14.07 4.49
CA VAL A 320 15.32 13.29 3.51
C VAL A 320 16.77 13.77 3.44
N SER A 321 17.01 15.07 3.38
CA SER A 321 18.38 15.62 3.38
C SER A 321 19.15 15.25 4.65
N LEU A 322 18.52 15.32 5.83
CA LEU A 322 19.14 14.91 7.10
C LEU A 322 19.49 13.41 7.10
N LEU A 323 18.60 12.56 6.59
CA LEU A 323 18.85 11.12 6.51
C LEU A 323 19.99 10.79 5.54
N GLN A 324 20.06 11.50 4.41
CA GLN A 324 21.15 11.35 3.44
C GLN A 324 22.51 11.73 4.06
N GLU A 325 22.58 12.81 4.83
CA GLU A 325 23.80 13.21 5.54
C GLU A 325 24.23 12.14 6.56
N LYS A 326 23.29 11.67 7.40
CA LYS A 326 23.56 10.58 8.37
C LYS A 326 24.02 9.30 7.68
N HIS A 327 23.40 8.95 6.55
CA HIS A 327 23.77 7.78 5.78
C HIS A 327 25.18 7.89 5.20
N ALA A 328 25.57 9.09 4.73
CA ALA A 328 26.94 9.33 4.23
C ALA A 328 27.99 9.14 5.35
N VAL A 329 27.72 9.65 6.56
CA VAL A 329 28.61 9.45 7.72
C VAL A 329 28.71 7.96 8.07
N LEU A 330 27.59 7.23 8.11
CA LEU A 330 27.59 5.80 8.42
C LEU A 330 28.39 4.97 7.40
N ILE A 331 28.32 5.30 6.10
CA ILE A 331 29.14 4.65 5.08
C ILE A 331 30.63 4.86 5.36
N GLN A 332 31.01 6.09 5.70
CA GLN A 332 32.39 6.42 6.02
C GLN A 332 32.88 5.64 7.25
N GLU A 333 32.12 5.64 8.34
CA GLU A 333 32.44 4.86 9.56
C GLU A 333 32.55 3.37 9.27
N TYR A 334 31.62 2.81 8.47
CA TYR A 334 31.65 1.42 8.08
C TYR A 334 32.94 1.07 7.32
N SER A 335 33.34 1.89 6.36
CA SER A 335 34.58 1.71 5.60
C SER A 335 35.83 1.74 6.49
N GLN A 336 35.84 2.62 7.50
CA GLN A 336 36.94 2.70 8.47
C GLN A 336 37.00 1.43 9.32
N ILE A 337 35.86 0.93 9.81
CA ILE A 337 35.78 -0.30 10.60
C ILE A 337 36.27 -1.51 9.78
N GLU A 338 35.89 -1.60 8.52
CA GLU A 338 36.37 -2.68 7.63
C GLU A 338 37.89 -2.62 7.44
N GLU A 339 38.44 -1.43 7.18
CA GLU A 339 39.88 -1.27 7.01
C GLU A 339 40.65 -1.57 8.30
N GLU A 340 40.16 -1.12 9.45
CA GLU A 340 40.74 -1.46 10.75
C GLU A 340 40.73 -2.97 11.01
N ARG A 341 39.63 -3.67 10.68
CA ARG A 341 39.55 -5.13 10.79
C ARG A 341 40.58 -5.81 9.90
N ARG A 342 40.74 -5.32 8.66
CA ARG A 342 41.74 -5.82 7.71
C ARG A 342 43.16 -5.65 8.24
N ILE A 343 43.48 -4.47 8.81
CA ILE A 343 44.79 -4.20 9.42
C ILE A 343 45.03 -5.09 10.64
N ARG A 344 44.04 -5.24 11.53
CA ARG A 344 44.14 -6.12 12.71
C ARG A 344 44.40 -7.58 12.30
N GLN A 345 43.72 -8.05 11.26
CA GLN A 345 43.89 -9.41 10.75
C GLN A 345 45.32 -9.63 10.22
N LYS A 346 45.83 -8.72 9.37
CA LYS A 346 47.20 -8.76 8.88
C LYS A 346 48.25 -8.69 9.99
N LYS A 347 47.96 -7.95 11.07
CA LYS A 347 48.86 -7.90 12.23
C LYS A 347 48.91 -9.25 12.94
N LYS A 348 47.75 -9.88 13.19
CA LYS A 348 47.69 -11.23 13.79
C LYS A 348 48.41 -12.28 12.95
N GLU A 349 48.28 -12.22 11.63
CA GLU A 349 48.97 -13.12 10.71
C GLU A 349 50.49 -12.95 10.81
N ARG A 350 51.00 -11.71 10.80
CA ARG A 350 52.43 -11.43 11.00
C ARG A 350 52.93 -11.90 12.37
N ASP A 351 52.19 -11.62 13.45
CA ASP A 351 52.56 -12.04 14.80
C ASP A 351 52.61 -13.59 14.89
N LEU A 352 51.70 -14.29 14.20
CA LEU A 352 51.69 -15.75 14.11
C LEU A 352 52.90 -16.29 13.33
N GLU A 353 53.20 -15.70 12.17
CA GLU A 353 54.37 -16.05 11.37
C GLU A 353 55.66 -15.86 12.17
N GLU A 354 55.84 -14.69 12.82
CA GLU A 354 56.97 -14.42 13.70
C GLU A 354 57.06 -15.46 14.83
N LEU A 355 55.95 -15.74 15.51
CA LEU A 355 55.92 -16.77 16.56
C LEU A 355 56.31 -18.16 16.04
N THR A 356 55.85 -18.54 14.85
CA THR A 356 56.21 -19.84 14.25
C THR A 356 57.70 -19.91 13.95
N THR A 357 58.30 -18.84 13.41
CA THR A 357 59.75 -18.79 13.14
C THR A 357 60.57 -18.87 14.43
N MET A 358 60.17 -18.13 15.48
CA MET A 358 60.81 -18.17 16.79
C MET A 358 60.69 -19.57 17.41
N THR A 359 59.53 -20.21 17.30
CA THR A 359 59.28 -21.57 17.83
C THR A 359 60.15 -22.60 17.11
N LEU A 360 60.27 -22.52 15.79
CA LEU A 360 61.14 -23.41 15.00
C LEU A 360 62.61 -23.22 15.37
N ALA A 361 63.07 -21.97 15.52
CA ALA A 361 64.43 -21.67 15.96
C ALA A 361 64.71 -22.22 17.38
N ALA A 362 63.81 -21.96 18.33
CA ALA A 362 63.90 -22.48 19.70
C ALA A 362 63.93 -24.02 19.71
N THR A 363 63.08 -24.67 18.92
CA THR A 363 63.04 -26.14 18.80
C THR A 363 64.37 -26.69 18.31
N ARG A 364 64.99 -26.07 17.29
CA ARG A 364 66.31 -26.45 16.77
C ARG A 364 67.41 -26.32 17.82
N ILE A 365 67.45 -25.20 18.54
CA ILE A 365 68.43 -24.96 19.62
C ILE A 365 68.26 -26.00 20.72
N GLN A 366 67.02 -26.21 21.18
CA GLN A 366 66.72 -27.17 22.23
C GLN A 366 67.07 -28.60 21.82
N ALA A 367 66.75 -29.01 20.59
CA ALA A 367 67.11 -30.33 20.07
C ALA A 367 68.63 -30.53 20.04
N PHE A 368 69.38 -29.51 19.58
CA PHE A 368 70.84 -29.54 19.60
C PHE A 368 71.40 -29.68 21.02
N TRP A 369 70.89 -28.89 21.97
CA TRP A 369 71.30 -28.94 23.38
C TRP A 369 70.98 -30.28 24.04
N ARG A 370 69.76 -30.80 23.85
CA ARG A 370 69.37 -32.13 24.33
C ARG A 370 70.30 -33.21 23.76
N GLY A 371 70.59 -33.14 22.46
CA GLY A 371 71.56 -34.03 21.82
C GLY A 371 72.99 -33.90 22.38
N TYR A 372 73.44 -32.68 22.67
CA TYR A 372 74.74 -32.43 23.30
C TYR A 372 74.81 -33.02 24.71
N LEU A 373 73.80 -32.80 25.54
CA LEU A 373 73.69 -33.38 26.88
C LEU A 373 73.76 -34.90 26.85
N VAL A 374 73.02 -35.54 25.94
CA VAL A 374 73.06 -37.00 25.75
C VAL A 374 74.48 -37.46 25.38
N ARG A 375 75.12 -36.80 24.40
CA ARG A 375 76.50 -37.14 23.98
C ARG A 375 77.52 -36.95 25.09
N LEU A 376 77.39 -35.90 25.93
CA LEU A 376 78.21 -35.71 27.12
C LEU A 376 78.05 -36.87 28.12
N PHE A 377 76.79 -37.24 28.40
CA PHE A 377 76.47 -38.33 29.33
C PHE A 377 77.01 -39.69 28.85
N PHE A 378 76.96 -39.96 27.55
CA PHE A 378 77.55 -41.17 26.99
C PHE A 378 79.08 -41.12 26.94
N LYS A 379 79.71 -39.94 26.72
CA LYS A 379 81.17 -39.78 26.82
C LYS A 379 81.69 -40.08 28.23
N SER A 380 80.99 -39.65 29.28
CA SER A 380 81.39 -39.93 30.68
C SER A 380 81.23 -41.41 31.05
N LYS A 381 80.15 -42.08 30.58
CA LYS A 381 79.98 -43.54 30.72
C LYS A 381 81.04 -44.35 29.96
N LYS A 382 81.43 -43.93 28.76
CA LYS A 382 82.48 -44.61 27.96
C LYS A 382 83.86 -44.50 28.62
N LYS A 383 84.16 -43.39 29.31
CA LYS A 383 85.36 -43.25 30.17
C LYS A 383 85.32 -44.15 31.41
N LYS A 384 84.17 -44.34 32.08
CA LYS A 384 84.03 -45.28 33.21
C LYS A 384 84.22 -46.75 32.79
N LYS A 385 83.72 -47.16 31.61
CA LYS A 385 83.86 -48.54 31.11
C LYS A 385 85.30 -48.93 30.73
N LYS A 386 86.18 -47.95 30.46
CA LYS A 386 87.62 -48.18 30.19
C LYS A 386 88.48 -48.34 31.46
N LYS A 387 87.94 -48.11 32.66
CA LYS A 387 88.68 -48.17 33.94
C LYS A 387 88.52 -49.49 34.73
N GLY A 388 87.81 -50.49 34.19
CA GLY A 388 87.53 -51.77 34.85
C GLY A 388 88.07 -53.03 34.15
N GLY A 389 88.85 -52.89 33.07
CA GLY A 389 89.53 -54.01 32.42
C GLY A 389 91.01 -54.00 32.78
N GLY A 390 91.33 -54.45 33.99
CA GLY A 390 92.67 -54.37 34.55
C GLY A 390 92.77 -55.10 35.88
N LYS A 391 92.44 -56.39 35.87
CA LYS A 391 93.05 -57.48 36.65
C LYS A 391 92.37 -58.79 36.26
#